data_AF-A0A1F3AL85-F1
#
_entry.id   AF-A0A1F3AL85-F1
#
_cell.length_a   1.000
_cell.length_b   1.000
_cell.length_c   1.000
_cell.angle_alpha   90.00
_cell.angle_beta   90.00
_cell.angle_gamma   90.00
#
_symmetry.space_group_name_H-M   'P 1'
#
loop_
_entity.id
_entity.type
_entity.pdbx_description
1 polymer ?
#
loop_
_entity_poly.entity_id
_entity_poly.type
_entity_poly.pdbx_seq_one_letter_code
_entity_poly.pdbx_strand_id
1 'polypeptide(L)'
;MTWQPLWSDPSGTQTYMRENADGTFTIWSTKDNDPLLDLNKAMANENNGYSPSKDIRRIASVPLHFIQEYKDKTGVDLLNPHHDDARKRLFNDGSFAHLRTAHWRV
;
A
#
# COMPACT_ATOMS: atom_id res chain seq x y z
N MET A 1 -13.37 -26.21 2.19
CA MET A 1 -12.26 -26.08 3.14
C MET A 1 -12.15 -24.60 3.51
N THR A 2 -12.61 -24.20 4.69
CA THR A 2 -12.60 -22.78 5.13
C THR A 2 -11.35 -22.53 5.96
N TRP A 3 -10.45 -21.69 5.45
CA TRP A 3 -9.29 -21.20 6.20
C TRP A 3 -9.80 -20.33 7.34
N GLN A 4 -9.34 -20.59 8.58
CA GLN A 4 -9.67 -19.73 9.72
C GLN A 4 -8.49 -18.79 10.01
N PRO A 5 -8.75 -17.50 10.23
CA PRO A 5 -7.69 -16.55 10.56
C PRO A 5 -7.12 -16.90 11.94
N LEU A 6 -5.79 -17.00 12.02
CA LEU A 6 -5.06 -17.16 13.27
C LEU A 6 -5.23 -15.91 14.15
N TRP A 7 -5.18 -14.73 13.54
CA TRP A 7 -5.46 -13.45 14.20
C TRP A 7 -5.98 -12.41 13.20
N SER A 8 -6.51 -11.31 13.72
CA SER A 8 -6.90 -10.14 12.93
C SER A 8 -6.38 -8.88 13.63
N ASP A 9 -5.67 -8.05 12.87
CA ASP A 9 -5.15 -6.77 13.33
C ASP A 9 -6.26 -5.69 13.28
N PRO A 10 -6.30 -4.70 14.19
CA PRO A 10 -7.24 -3.56 14.14
C PRO A 10 -7.29 -2.82 12.79
N SER A 11 -6.23 -2.89 12.00
CA SER A 11 -6.10 -2.34 10.65
C SER A 11 -6.82 -3.17 9.57
N GLY A 12 -7.49 -4.27 9.93
CA GLY A 12 -8.25 -5.14 9.03
C GLY A 12 -7.42 -6.23 8.33
N THR A 13 -6.15 -6.39 8.70
CA THR A 13 -5.30 -7.47 8.17
C THR A 13 -5.64 -8.79 8.85
N GLN A 14 -5.94 -9.83 8.07
CA GLN A 14 -6.19 -11.17 8.58
C GLN A 14 -5.02 -12.07 8.20
N THR A 15 -4.42 -12.76 9.18
CA THR A 15 -3.35 -13.72 8.92
C THR A 15 -3.86 -15.14 9.16
N TYR A 16 -3.52 -16.02 8.25
CA TYR A 16 -3.84 -17.43 8.22
C TYR A 16 -2.55 -18.22 8.39
N MET A 17 -2.65 -19.33 9.12
CA MET A 17 -1.56 -20.29 9.29
C MET A 17 -2.09 -21.68 9.01
N ARG A 18 -1.34 -22.47 8.25
CA ARG A 18 -1.63 -23.88 8.00
C ARG A 18 -0.38 -24.72 8.15
N GLU A 19 -0.53 -25.84 8.84
CA GLU A 19 0.39 -26.95 8.83
C GLU A 19 0.24 -27.76 7.53
N ASN A 20 1.35 -27.92 6.83
CA ASN A 20 1.44 -28.76 5.64
C ASN A 20 1.84 -30.18 6.04
N ALA A 21 1.48 -31.15 5.19
CA ALA A 21 1.73 -32.58 5.45
C ALA A 21 3.24 -32.93 5.49
N ASP A 22 4.10 -32.05 5.00
CA ASP A 22 5.56 -32.16 5.00
C ASP A 22 6.22 -31.62 6.28
N GLY A 23 5.42 -31.18 7.26
CA GLY A 23 5.90 -30.57 8.51
C GLY A 23 6.29 -29.10 8.38
N THR A 24 6.06 -28.47 7.22
CA THR A 24 6.22 -27.02 7.03
C THR A 24 4.95 -26.25 7.41
N PHE A 25 5.09 -24.94 7.62
CA PHE A 25 3.97 -24.05 7.87
C PHE A 25 3.85 -23.02 6.76
N THR A 26 2.64 -22.82 6.25
CA THR A 26 2.32 -21.72 5.34
C THR A 26 1.62 -20.61 6.12
N ILE A 27 2.19 -19.42 6.05
CA ILE A 27 1.61 -18.20 6.61
C ILE A 27 1.18 -17.30 5.45
N TRP A 28 -0.08 -16.85 5.47
CA TRP A 28 -0.62 -15.92 4.48
C TRP A 28 -1.38 -14.80 5.19
N SER A 29 -1.07 -13.54 4.88
CA SER A 29 -1.87 -12.38 5.29
C SER A 29 -2.68 -11.80 4.12
N THR A 30 -3.96 -11.51 4.36
CA THR A 30 -4.82 -10.76 3.43
C THR A 30 -5.33 -9.49 4.07
N LYS A 31 -5.58 -8.47 3.25
CA LYS A 31 -6.19 -7.21 3.67
C LYS A 31 -7.03 -6.67 2.54
N ASP A 32 -8.24 -6.24 2.84
CA ASP A 32 -9.03 -5.45 1.90
C ASP A 32 -8.51 -4.01 1.88
N ASN A 33 -8.16 -3.52 0.69
CA ASN A 33 -7.61 -2.18 0.49
C ASN A 33 -8.53 -1.30 -0.35
N ASP A 34 -9.66 -1.82 -0.83
CA ASP A 34 -10.61 -1.05 -1.65
C ASP A 34 -11.06 0.23 -0.92
N PRO A 35 -11.38 0.22 0.39
CA PRO A 35 -11.76 1.44 1.11
C PRO A 35 -10.65 2.50 1.11
N LEU A 36 -9.39 2.09 1.18
CA LEU A 36 -8.25 3.01 1.16
C LEU A 36 -8.04 3.60 -0.24
N LEU A 37 -8.17 2.76 -1.27
CA LEU A 37 -8.03 3.21 -2.66
C LEU A 37 -9.17 4.14 -3.06
N ASP A 38 -10.39 3.88 -2.60
CA ASP A 38 -11.53 4.76 -2.84
C ASP A 38 -11.39 6.10 -2.11
N LEU A 39 -10.88 6.08 -0.87
CA LEU A 39 -10.52 7.31 -0.16
C LEU A 39 -9.45 8.10 -0.92
N ASN A 40 -8.42 7.45 -1.47
CA ASN A 40 -7.39 8.12 -2.27
C ASN A 40 -7.98 8.81 -3.51
N LYS A 41 -8.86 8.12 -4.24
CA LYS A 41 -9.56 8.68 -5.40
C LYS A 41 -10.42 9.88 -5.02
N ALA A 42 -11.17 9.80 -3.91
CA ALA A 42 -11.99 10.91 -3.42
C ALA A 42 -11.10 12.13 -3.09
N MET A 43 -10.03 11.91 -2.34
CA MET A 43 -9.10 12.96 -1.94
C MET A 43 -8.38 13.61 -3.13
N ALA A 44 -8.09 12.85 -4.19
CA ALA A 44 -7.48 13.37 -5.40
C ALA A 44 -8.36 14.40 -6.14
N ASN A 45 -9.67 14.36 -5.91
CA ASN A 45 -10.64 15.30 -6.49
C ASN A 45 -10.99 16.46 -5.55
N GLU A 46 -10.88 16.26 -4.23
CA GLU A 46 -11.32 17.25 -3.23
C GLU A 46 -10.30 18.37 -2.96
N ASN A 47 -8.99 18.10 -3.03
CA ASN A 47 -7.99 19.11 -2.69
C ASN A 47 -6.67 19.02 -3.48
N ASN A 48 -5.81 20.01 -3.28
CA ASN A 48 -4.49 20.11 -3.91
C ASN A 48 -3.37 19.31 -3.17
N GLY A 49 -3.75 18.60 -2.09
CA GLY A 49 -2.88 17.80 -1.24
C GLY A 49 -2.08 18.57 -0.20
N TYR A 50 -2.15 19.91 -0.12
CA TYR A 50 -1.38 20.70 0.84
C TYR A 50 -2.06 20.76 2.22
N SER A 51 -1.25 20.85 3.28
CA SER A 51 -1.75 21.28 4.59
C SER A 51 -2.33 22.69 4.51
N PRO A 52 -3.19 23.12 5.47
CA PRO A 52 -3.69 24.49 5.52
C PRO A 52 -2.58 25.55 5.51
N SER A 53 -1.44 25.26 6.16
CA SER A 53 -0.25 26.12 6.19
C SER A 53 0.63 26.02 4.93
N LYS A 54 0.41 25.01 4.07
CA LYS A 54 1.20 24.67 2.87
C LYS A 54 2.63 24.20 3.11
N ASP A 55 3.02 23.89 4.35
CA ASP A 55 4.36 23.42 4.69
C ASP A 55 4.62 21.97 4.24
N ILE A 56 3.57 21.14 4.28
CA ILE A 56 3.65 19.73 3.90
C ILE A 56 2.59 19.38 2.88
N ARG A 57 2.90 18.37 2.08
CA ARG A 57 2.02 17.90 1.01
C ARG A 57 1.82 16.40 1.09
N ARG A 58 0.56 15.97 1.11
CA ARG A 58 0.20 14.58 0.95
C ARG A 58 0.22 14.22 -0.53
N ILE A 59 1.11 13.29 -0.88
CA ILE A 59 1.33 12.83 -2.24
C ILE A 59 0.43 11.62 -2.53
N ALA A 60 0.59 10.60 -1.71
CA ALA A 60 -0.03 9.29 -1.85
C ALA A 60 -0.33 8.72 -0.46
N SER A 61 -1.30 7.81 -0.38
CA SER A 61 -1.46 6.93 0.77
C SER A 61 -1.35 5.50 0.25
N VAL A 62 -0.22 4.86 0.53
CA VAL A 62 0.10 3.55 -0.02
C VAL A 62 -0.10 2.50 1.06
N PRO A 63 -0.89 1.45 0.79
CA PRO A 63 -1.02 0.37 1.74
C PRO A 63 0.31 -0.38 1.94
N LEU A 64 0.58 -0.83 3.18
CA LEU A 64 1.83 -1.51 3.53
C LEU A 64 2.06 -2.81 2.74
N HIS A 65 1.01 -3.58 2.45
CA HIS A 65 1.15 -4.81 1.67
C HIS A 65 1.70 -4.52 0.27
N PHE A 66 1.28 -3.42 -0.36
CA PHE A 66 1.77 -3.00 -1.67
C PHE A 66 3.25 -2.61 -1.60
N ILE A 67 3.66 -1.90 -0.54
CA ILE A 67 5.07 -1.54 -0.33
C ILE A 67 5.93 -2.80 -0.24
N GLN A 68 5.49 -3.79 0.53
CA GLN A 68 6.18 -5.06 0.68
C GLN A 68 6.23 -5.84 -0.64
N GLU A 69 5.09 -5.98 -1.32
CA GLU A 69 4.99 -6.68 -2.61
C GLU A 69 5.87 -6.02 -3.68
N TYR A 70 5.89 -4.69 -3.75
CA TYR A 70 6.70 -3.95 -4.70
C TYR A 70 8.19 -4.16 -4.43
N LYS A 71 8.59 -4.15 -3.16
CA LYS A 71 9.96 -4.44 -2.73
C LYS A 71 10.36 -5.87 -3.10
N ASP A 72 9.50 -6.85 -2.86
CA ASP A 72 9.77 -8.25 -3.18
C ASP A 72 9.91 -8.49 -4.70
N LYS A 73 9.11 -7.79 -5.51
CA LYS A 73 9.12 -7.93 -6.98
C LYS A 73 10.26 -7.17 -7.67
N THR A 74 10.62 -6.00 -7.17
CA THR A 74 11.52 -5.07 -7.89
C THR A 74 12.85 -4.83 -7.17
N GLY A 75 12.97 -5.24 -5.91
CA GLY A 75 14.07 -4.87 -5.01
C GLY A 75 14.00 -3.42 -4.50
N VAL A 76 13.04 -2.63 -4.96
CA VAL A 76 12.91 -1.21 -4.60
C VAL A 76 12.11 -1.06 -3.31
N ASP A 77 12.80 -0.68 -2.25
CA ASP A 77 12.18 -0.24 -1.00
C ASP A 77 11.65 1.21 -1.12
N LEU A 78 10.33 1.41 -1.11
CA LEU A 78 9.69 2.73 -1.22
C LEU A 78 9.90 3.62 0.01
N LEU A 79 10.24 3.02 1.16
CA LEU A 79 10.52 3.73 2.41
C LEU A 79 11.98 4.18 2.51
N ASN A 80 12.87 3.61 1.68
CA ASN A 80 14.27 4.00 1.64
C ASN A 80 14.45 5.33 0.88
N PRO A 81 15.02 6.38 1.50
CA PRO A 81 15.30 7.65 0.83
C PRO A 81 16.21 7.51 -0.40
N HIS A 82 17.10 6.53 -0.43
CA HIS A 82 18.01 6.30 -1.57
C HIS A 82 17.31 5.78 -2.83
N HIS A 83 16.04 5.38 -2.73
CA HIS A 83 15.24 4.91 -3.85
C HIS A 83 14.23 5.96 -4.36
N ASP A 84 14.44 7.24 -4.04
CA ASP A 84 13.53 8.33 -4.38
C ASP A 84 13.20 8.42 -5.88
N ASP A 85 14.19 8.22 -6.76
CA ASP A 85 13.97 8.27 -8.22
C ASP A 85 13.03 7.15 -8.70
N ALA A 86 13.18 5.95 -8.17
CA ALA A 86 12.30 4.82 -8.48
C ALA A 86 10.89 5.05 -7.93
N ARG A 87 10.79 5.65 -6.72
CA ARG A 87 9.53 6.05 -6.11
C ARG A 87 8.80 7.13 -6.93
N LYS A 88 9.51 8.15 -7.42
CA LYS A 88 8.95 9.17 -8.31
C LYS A 88 8.44 8.58 -9.61
N ARG A 89 9.22 7.70 -10.24
CA ARG A 89 8.78 6.97 -11.44
C ARG A 89 7.49 6.21 -11.20
N LEU A 90 7.41 5.46 -10.10
CA LEU A 90 6.22 4.70 -9.74
C LEU A 90 4.98 5.60 -9.62
N PHE A 91 5.07 6.69 -8.85
CA PHE A 91 3.93 7.59 -8.64
C PHE A 91 3.62 8.50 -9.83
N ASN A 92 4.49 8.58 -10.81
CA ASN A 92 4.24 9.31 -12.05
C ASN A 92 3.68 8.43 -13.18
N ASP A 93 3.74 7.11 -13.02
CA ASP A 93 3.10 6.16 -13.90
C ASP A 93 1.57 6.17 -13.67
N GLY A 94 0.81 6.34 -14.77
CA GLY A 94 -0.64 6.39 -14.73
C GLY A 94 -1.30 5.11 -14.21
N SER A 95 -0.61 3.97 -14.32
CA SER A 95 -1.07 2.67 -13.82
C SER A 95 -1.24 2.66 -12.30
N PHE A 96 -0.45 3.47 -11.60
CA PHE A 96 -0.48 3.60 -10.13
C PHE A 96 -1.17 4.88 -9.66
N ALA A 97 -1.92 5.55 -10.53
CA ALA A 97 -2.61 6.80 -10.20
C ALA A 97 -3.60 6.64 -9.02
N HIS A 98 -4.17 5.45 -8.83
CA HIS A 98 -5.08 5.12 -7.73
C HIS A 98 -4.43 5.14 -6.34
N LEU A 99 -3.09 5.10 -6.26
CA LEU A 99 -2.36 5.27 -5.00
C LEU A 99 -2.18 6.74 -4.62
N ARG A 100 -2.37 7.65 -5.58
CA ARG A 100 -2.13 9.09 -5.39
C ARG A 100 -3.37 9.74 -4.80
N THR A 101 -3.12 10.74 -3.98
CA THR A 101 -4.17 11.49 -3.27
C THR A 101 -4.36 12.90 -3.81
N ALA A 102 -3.66 13.24 -4.90
CA ALA A 102 -3.76 14.52 -5.59
C ALA A 102 -3.26 14.39 -7.05
N HIS A 103 -3.73 15.27 -7.94
CA HIS A 103 -3.54 15.14 -9.39
C HIS A 103 -2.10 15.38 -9.91
N TRP A 104 -1.20 15.88 -9.09
CA TRP A 104 0.14 16.31 -9.49
C TRP A 104 1.16 15.16 -9.58
N ARG A 105 2.31 15.40 -10.21
CA ARG A 105 3.41 14.44 -10.41
C ARG A 105 4.58 14.72 -9.47
N VAL A 106 5.18 13.65 -8.92
CA VAL A 106 6.27 13.67 -7.92
C VAL A 106 7.63 13.93 -8.54
#